data_AF-A0A0R3RK46-F1
#
_entry.id   AF-A0A0R3RK46-F1
#
_cell.length_a   1.000
_cell.length_b   1.000
_cell.length_c   1.000
_cell.angle_alpha   90.00
_cell.angle_beta   90.00
_cell.angle_gamma   90.00
#
_symmetry.space_group_name_H-M   'P 1'
#
loop_
_entity.id
_entity.type
_entity.pdbx_description
1 polymer ?
#
loop_
_entity_poly.entity_id
_entity_poly.type
_entity_poly.pdbx_seq_one_letter_code
_entity_poly.pdbx_strand_id
1 'polypeptide(L)'
;MNTYRILVFSAFIFISATSVLPWNLFINAHEYYHYKLRNITENLTLSDENNDDTELQRSYEGWVTLTGGVSCAFGSGINFLTTGRNSAQLTFFCISMLLASLASFGSIGLIACGLLGFSAKFPPENVQAVMIGQSVAGILSSLLSILCQSLAANALINGRFFFSIAFIWTVLSVFFYELLIRSEKIESLLVETGDRTDQSSDQRLLGLTQNFTYLDSVDDSFEGGESPLHSRSVETRSLWNDAQQVWKKTKREWWACFIVLFGTVIAFPALSSLVQTTAKNLVWKSYFSSFACFLLFNCGDALGRLVMNFVSM
;
A
#
# COMPACT_ATOMS: atom_id res chain seq x y z
N MET A 1 24.64 -16.72 -12.00
CA MET A 1 23.42 -16.55 -11.15
C MET A 1 22.37 -17.53 -11.65
N ASN A 2 21.86 -18.42 -10.80
CA ASN A 2 20.97 -19.53 -11.22
C ASN A 2 19.64 -18.96 -11.78
N THR A 3 19.22 -19.36 -12.99
CA THR A 3 18.03 -18.84 -13.71
C THR A 3 16.78 -18.79 -12.81
N TYR A 4 16.65 -19.76 -11.90
CA TYR A 4 15.57 -19.82 -10.94
C TYR A 4 15.56 -18.65 -9.93
N ARG A 5 16.73 -18.25 -9.41
CA ARG A 5 16.83 -17.11 -8.49
C ARG A 5 16.41 -15.81 -9.17
N ILE A 6 16.71 -15.67 -10.46
CA ILE A 6 16.26 -14.51 -11.26
C ILE A 6 14.75 -14.51 -11.40
N LEU A 7 14.14 -15.67 -11.71
CA LEU A 7 12.68 -15.78 -11.85
C LEU A 7 11.94 -15.40 -10.54
N VAL A 8 12.41 -15.90 -9.40
CA VAL A 8 11.81 -15.57 -8.09
C VAL A 8 11.97 -14.08 -7.77
N PHE A 9 13.16 -13.53 -8.01
CA PHE A 9 13.43 -12.10 -7.82
C PHE A 9 12.54 -11.22 -8.71
N SER A 10 12.40 -11.57 -10.00
CA SER A 10 11.51 -10.88 -10.94
C SER A 10 10.04 -11.00 -10.55
N ALA A 11 9.61 -12.16 -10.03
CA ALA A 11 8.26 -12.34 -9.55
C ALA A 11 7.97 -11.47 -8.31
N PHE A 12 8.90 -11.39 -7.34
CA PHE A 12 8.77 -10.50 -6.20
C PHE A 12 8.65 -9.03 -6.61
N ILE A 13 9.45 -8.58 -7.59
CA ILE A 13 9.34 -7.23 -8.15
C ILE A 13 7.96 -7.00 -8.77
N PHE A 14 7.46 -7.94 -9.57
CA PHE A 14 6.18 -7.78 -10.24
C PHE A 14 4.99 -7.78 -9.26
N ILE A 15 5.00 -8.70 -8.30
CA ILE A 15 3.93 -8.83 -7.29
C ILE A 15 3.96 -7.64 -6.33
N SER A 16 5.14 -7.14 -5.95
CA SER A 16 5.23 -5.96 -5.09
C SER A 16 4.82 -4.68 -5.82
N ALA A 17 5.03 -4.58 -7.13
CA ALA A 17 4.53 -3.47 -7.93
C ALA A 17 2.99 -3.38 -7.86
N THR A 18 2.29 -4.52 -7.78
CA THR A 18 0.82 -4.58 -7.61
C THR A 18 0.35 -4.01 -6.28
N SER A 19 1.19 -3.97 -5.24
CA SER A 19 0.83 -3.39 -3.95
C SER A 19 0.75 -1.86 -3.99
N VAL A 20 1.21 -1.22 -5.07
CA VAL A 20 1.30 0.25 -5.19
C VAL A 20 0.63 0.75 -6.48
N LEU A 21 0.82 0.06 -7.62
CA LEU A 21 0.41 0.55 -8.92
C LEU A 21 -1.10 0.82 -9.04
N PRO A 22 -2.02 -0.09 -8.66
CA PRO A 22 -3.46 0.16 -8.81
C PRO A 22 -3.94 1.38 -8.01
N TRP A 23 -3.41 1.56 -6.80
CA TRP A 23 -3.69 2.73 -5.97
C TRP A 23 -3.17 4.02 -6.60
N ASN A 24 -1.95 4.01 -7.14
CA ASN A 24 -1.41 5.19 -7.81
C ASN A 24 -2.19 5.54 -9.09
N LEU A 25 -2.68 4.56 -9.85
CA LEU A 25 -3.52 4.81 -11.03
C LEU A 25 -4.90 5.35 -10.65
N PHE A 26 -5.45 4.90 -9.51
CA PHE A 26 -6.67 5.47 -8.95
C PHE A 26 -6.49 6.95 -8.60
N ILE A 27 -5.42 7.32 -7.90
CA ILE A 27 -5.11 8.72 -7.56
C ILE A 27 -4.93 9.55 -8.84
N ASN A 28 -4.21 9.03 -9.83
CA ASN A 28 -3.98 9.73 -11.10
C ASN A 28 -5.29 10.02 -11.86
N ALA A 29 -6.33 9.21 -11.67
CA ALA A 29 -7.65 9.42 -12.27
C ALA A 29 -8.47 10.57 -11.63
N HIS A 30 -7.87 11.47 -10.85
CA HIS A 30 -8.56 12.59 -10.21
C HIS A 30 -9.43 13.44 -11.16
N GLU A 31 -8.95 13.78 -12.37
CA GLU A 31 -9.73 14.53 -13.36
C GLU A 31 -11.05 13.83 -13.75
N TYR A 32 -11.06 12.50 -13.76
CA TYR A 32 -12.28 11.71 -14.03
C TYR A 32 -13.32 11.92 -12.93
N TYR A 33 -12.90 11.91 -11.66
CA TYR A 33 -13.79 12.14 -10.52
C TYR A 33 -14.27 13.58 -10.46
N HIS A 34 -13.38 14.56 -10.68
CA HIS A 34 -13.76 15.95 -10.80
C HIS A 34 -14.81 16.15 -11.90
N TYR A 35 -14.62 15.54 -13.08
CA TYR A 35 -15.61 15.61 -14.16
C TYR A 35 -16.97 15.00 -13.79
N LYS A 36 -16.99 13.93 -12.98
CA LYS A 36 -18.23 13.26 -12.53
C LYS A 36 -18.97 14.00 -11.42
N LEU A 37 -18.25 14.76 -10.60
CA LEU A 37 -18.78 15.51 -9.46
C LEU A 37 -19.22 16.94 -9.83
N ARG A 38 -19.09 17.35 -11.09
CA ARG A 38 -19.55 18.66 -11.58
C ARG A 38 -21.08 18.79 -11.50
N ASN A 39 -21.57 20.02 -11.38
CA ASN A 39 -23.00 20.28 -11.43
C ASN A 39 -23.54 19.98 -12.85
N ILE A 40 -24.66 19.27 -12.94
CA ILE A 40 -25.31 18.88 -14.22
C ILE A 40 -26.59 19.70 -14.44
N THR A 41 -26.97 20.57 -13.50
CA THR A 41 -28.29 21.22 -13.46
C THR A 41 -28.41 22.53 -14.27
N GLU A 42 -27.36 22.97 -14.97
CA GLU A 42 -27.46 24.19 -15.80
C GLU A 42 -28.01 23.87 -17.19
N ASN A 43 -29.32 24.09 -17.34
CA ASN A 43 -29.96 24.29 -18.63
C ASN A 43 -29.31 25.48 -19.35
N LEU A 44 -28.71 25.21 -20.52
CA LEU A 44 -28.83 25.95 -21.79
C LEU A 44 -29.08 27.48 -21.83
N THR A 45 -28.68 28.27 -20.84
CA THR A 45 -28.69 29.73 -20.93
C THR A 45 -27.27 30.25 -20.92
N LEU A 46 -26.84 30.63 -22.12
CA LEU A 46 -25.77 31.58 -22.42
C LEU A 46 -25.49 32.56 -21.28
N SER A 47 -24.32 32.43 -20.66
CA SER A 47 -23.31 33.50 -20.49
C SER A 47 -22.36 33.12 -19.35
N ASP A 48 -21.05 33.20 -19.65
CA ASP A 48 -19.95 33.20 -18.67
C ASP A 48 -20.31 33.88 -17.34
N GLU A 49 -20.05 33.19 -16.22
CA GLU A 49 -19.32 33.68 -15.03
C GLU A 49 -19.67 32.80 -13.82
N ASN A 50 -18.65 32.09 -13.31
CA ASN A 50 -18.59 31.23 -12.11
C ASN A 50 -18.75 29.72 -12.35
N ASN A 51 -17.77 29.13 -13.04
CA ASN A 51 -17.38 27.71 -12.88
C ASN A 51 -16.81 27.49 -11.45
N ASP A 52 -17.64 27.70 -10.43
CA ASP A 52 -17.27 27.37 -9.07
C ASP A 52 -17.32 25.85 -8.91
N ASP A 53 -16.15 25.24 -8.68
CA ASP A 53 -16.05 23.83 -8.31
C ASP A 53 -17.04 23.50 -7.20
N THR A 54 -17.77 22.39 -7.35
CA THR A 54 -18.71 21.94 -6.33
C THR A 54 -17.97 21.64 -5.02
N GLU A 55 -18.68 21.75 -3.89
CA GLU A 55 -18.12 21.42 -2.58
C GLU A 55 -17.56 19.98 -2.53
N LEU A 56 -18.17 19.05 -3.27
CA LEU A 56 -17.69 17.68 -3.45
C LEU A 56 -16.39 17.61 -4.24
N GLN A 57 -16.21 18.43 -5.29
CA GLN A 57 -14.96 18.52 -6.03
C GLN A 57 -13.84 19.10 -5.16
N ARG A 58 -14.12 20.15 -4.38
CA ARG A 58 -13.12 20.80 -3.50
C ARG A 58 -12.66 19.90 -2.35
N SER A 59 -13.57 19.09 -1.81
CA SER A 59 -13.27 18.18 -0.70
C SER A 59 -12.74 16.80 -1.15
N TYR A 60 -12.81 16.49 -2.45
CA TYR A 60 -12.44 15.17 -3.01
C TYR A 60 -11.03 14.73 -2.60
N GLU A 61 -10.01 15.56 -2.84
CA GLU A 61 -8.60 15.22 -2.55
C GLU A 61 -8.36 14.97 -1.04
N GLY A 62 -9.03 15.76 -0.18
CA GLY A 62 -8.98 15.56 1.26
C GLY A 62 -9.59 14.21 1.67
N TRP A 63 -10.73 13.85 1.08
CA TRP A 63 -11.38 12.56 1.32
C TRP A 63 -10.62 11.38 0.73
N VAL A 64 -9.99 11.50 -0.44
CA VAL A 64 -9.11 10.47 -1.01
C VAL A 64 -7.92 10.21 -0.07
N THR A 65 -7.34 11.27 0.49
CA THR A 65 -6.24 11.14 1.45
C THR A 65 -6.69 10.43 2.74
N LEU A 66 -7.89 10.76 3.25
CA LEU A 66 -8.45 10.08 4.43
C LEU A 66 -8.83 8.62 4.14
N THR A 67 -9.39 8.33 2.97
CA THR A 67 -9.83 6.99 2.55
C THR A 67 -8.67 6.08 2.16
N GLY A 68 -7.58 6.64 1.66
CA GLY A 68 -6.31 5.92 1.50
C GLY A 68 -5.76 5.38 2.82
N GLY A 69 -6.16 5.96 3.96
CA GLY A 69 -5.87 5.45 5.29
C GLY A 69 -6.92 4.48 5.85
N VAL A 70 -6.64 3.90 7.02
CA VAL A 70 -7.52 2.92 7.71
C VAL A 70 -8.84 3.56 8.22
N SER A 71 -8.97 4.89 8.20
CA SER A 71 -9.99 5.64 8.97
C SER A 71 -11.40 5.69 8.35
N CYS A 72 -11.64 5.16 7.15
CA CYS A 72 -12.84 5.54 6.38
C CYS A 72 -14.08 4.66 6.45
N ALA A 73 -14.06 3.49 7.11
CA ALA A 73 -15.32 2.77 7.41
C ALA A 73 -16.23 3.63 8.31
N PHE A 74 -15.63 4.37 9.25
CA PHE A 74 -16.35 5.19 10.23
C PHE A 74 -16.74 6.56 9.65
N GLY A 75 -15.83 7.25 8.96
CA GLY A 75 -16.08 8.57 8.36
C GLY A 75 -17.12 8.55 7.23
N SER A 76 -17.11 7.51 6.38
CA SER A 76 -18.11 7.36 5.31
C SER A 76 -19.51 7.08 5.85
N GLY A 77 -19.62 6.33 6.96
CA GLY A 77 -20.87 6.09 7.65
C GLY A 77 -21.46 7.37 8.25
N ILE A 78 -20.64 8.21 8.86
CA ILE A 78 -21.06 9.52 9.38
C ILE A 78 -21.50 10.45 8.24
N ASN A 79 -20.75 10.50 7.13
CA ASN A 79 -21.09 11.36 5.99
C ASN A 79 -22.41 10.95 5.30
N PHE A 80 -22.70 9.64 5.22
CA PHE A 80 -23.99 9.13 4.72
C PHE A 80 -25.17 9.57 5.61
N LEU A 81 -24.98 9.61 6.92
CA LEU A 81 -26.02 10.00 7.88
C LEU A 81 -26.25 11.51 7.97
N THR A 82 -25.26 12.34 7.60
CA THR A 82 -25.27 13.78 7.90
C THR A 82 -25.60 14.65 6.68
N THR A 83 -25.53 14.13 5.45
CA THR A 83 -25.64 14.96 4.23
C THR A 83 -26.95 14.75 3.46
N GLY A 84 -27.87 15.71 3.54
CA GLY A 84 -29.12 15.74 2.74
C GLY A 84 -28.97 16.45 1.39
N ARG A 85 -28.37 15.79 0.37
CA ARG A 85 -28.20 16.34 -1.00
C ARG A 85 -28.49 15.31 -2.10
N ASN A 86 -28.56 15.77 -3.36
CA ASN A 86 -28.85 15.00 -4.59
C ASN A 86 -28.30 13.57 -4.54
N SER A 87 -29.20 12.60 -4.42
CA SER A 87 -28.90 11.21 -4.10
C SER A 87 -27.85 10.60 -5.03
N ALA A 88 -27.95 10.81 -6.34
CA ALA A 88 -27.08 10.14 -7.31
C ALA A 88 -25.58 10.52 -7.21
N GLN A 89 -25.25 11.81 -7.08
CA GLN A 89 -23.85 12.28 -7.00
C GLN A 89 -23.21 11.91 -5.65
N LEU A 90 -23.96 12.08 -4.56
CA LEU A 90 -23.51 11.70 -3.22
C LEU A 90 -23.34 10.17 -3.11
N THR A 91 -24.28 9.38 -3.64
CA THR A 91 -24.15 7.92 -3.69
C THR A 91 -22.94 7.48 -4.50
N PHE A 92 -22.69 8.08 -5.67
CA PHE A 92 -21.49 7.79 -6.46
C PHE A 92 -20.20 8.12 -5.68
N PHE A 93 -20.16 9.27 -5.01
CA PHE A 93 -19.03 9.68 -4.19
C PHE A 93 -18.77 8.70 -3.03
N CYS A 94 -19.80 8.40 -2.23
CA CYS A 94 -19.69 7.50 -1.08
C CYS A 94 -19.26 6.08 -1.49
N ILE A 95 -19.86 5.52 -2.55
CA ILE A 95 -19.47 4.21 -3.06
C ILE A 95 -18.01 4.23 -3.55
N SER A 96 -17.61 5.26 -4.29
CA SER A 96 -16.24 5.38 -4.79
C SER A 96 -15.23 5.47 -3.65
N MET A 97 -15.53 6.23 -2.59
CA MET A 97 -14.68 6.35 -1.40
C MET A 97 -14.58 5.06 -0.61
N LEU A 98 -15.69 4.33 -0.46
CA LEU A 98 -15.70 3.02 0.20
C LEU A 98 -14.85 2.01 -0.58
N LEU A 99 -15.01 1.94 -1.90
CA LEU A 99 -14.21 1.07 -2.76
C LEU A 99 -12.72 1.46 -2.74
N ALA A 100 -12.40 2.76 -2.75
CA ALA A 100 -11.04 3.26 -2.64
C ALA A 100 -10.38 2.83 -1.34
N SER A 101 -11.08 2.95 -0.21
CA SER A 101 -10.56 2.51 1.09
C SER A 101 -10.33 1.00 1.16
N LEU A 102 -11.25 0.19 0.63
CA LEU A 102 -11.07 -1.27 0.58
C LEU A 102 -9.90 -1.64 -0.33
N ALA A 103 -9.74 -0.95 -1.45
CA ALA A 103 -8.63 -1.15 -2.37
C ALA A 103 -7.28 -0.76 -1.73
N SER A 104 -7.20 0.38 -1.03
CA SER A 104 -5.99 0.79 -0.31
C SER A 104 -5.63 -0.20 0.81
N PHE A 105 -6.62 -0.60 1.61
CA PHE A 105 -6.46 -1.60 2.66
C PHE A 105 -5.94 -2.93 2.11
N GLY A 106 -6.51 -3.42 1.00
CA GLY A 106 -6.03 -4.63 0.33
C GLY A 106 -4.62 -4.47 -0.23
N SER A 107 -4.34 -3.37 -0.93
CA SER A 107 -3.08 -3.14 -1.64
C SER A 107 -1.91 -2.87 -0.69
N ILE A 108 -1.98 -1.79 0.09
CA ILE A 108 -0.90 -1.37 0.99
C ILE A 108 -0.98 -2.12 2.31
N GLY A 109 -2.18 -2.31 2.86
CA GLY A 109 -2.36 -2.95 4.16
C GLY A 109 -2.05 -4.44 4.14
N LEU A 110 -2.66 -5.20 3.22
CA LEU A 110 -2.52 -6.66 3.16
C LEU A 110 -1.36 -7.10 2.25
N ILE A 111 -1.37 -6.69 0.98
CA ILE A 111 -0.39 -7.20 0.00
C ILE A 111 1.01 -6.66 0.32
N ALA A 112 1.20 -5.35 0.51
CA ALA A 112 2.54 -4.80 0.73
C ALA A 112 3.16 -5.32 2.05
N CYS A 113 2.44 -5.23 3.16
CA CYS A 113 2.92 -5.72 4.45
C CYS A 113 3.08 -7.24 4.48
N GLY A 114 2.11 -7.98 3.92
CA GLY A 114 2.17 -9.44 3.84
C GLY A 114 3.35 -9.92 3.00
N LEU A 115 3.61 -9.27 1.86
CA LEU A 115 4.73 -9.63 0.98
C LEU A 115 6.08 -9.24 1.60
N LEU A 116 6.18 -8.11 2.29
CA LEU A 116 7.40 -7.75 3.03
C LEU A 116 7.68 -8.75 4.16
N GLY A 117 6.67 -9.11 4.97
CA GLY A 117 6.79 -10.12 6.01
C GLY A 117 7.14 -11.51 5.47
N PHE A 118 6.55 -11.89 4.34
CA PHE A 118 6.89 -13.14 3.64
C PHE A 118 8.32 -13.12 3.09
N SER A 119 8.73 -12.03 2.45
CA SER A 119 10.08 -11.86 1.90
C SER A 119 11.17 -11.86 2.98
N ALA A 120 10.85 -11.45 4.21
CA ALA A 120 11.78 -11.43 5.34
C ALA A 120 12.20 -12.84 5.81
N LYS A 121 11.49 -13.89 5.39
CA LYS A 121 11.90 -15.29 5.61
C LYS A 121 13.06 -15.72 4.69
N PHE A 122 13.26 -15.00 3.59
CA PHE A 122 14.30 -15.26 2.62
C PHE A 122 15.52 -14.38 2.86
N PRO A 123 16.66 -14.64 2.18
CA PRO A 123 17.81 -13.76 2.19
C PRO A 123 17.44 -12.30 1.89
N PRO A 124 18.14 -11.32 2.50
CA PRO A 124 17.74 -9.90 2.51
C PRO A 124 17.59 -9.29 1.10
N GLU A 125 18.22 -9.87 0.08
CA GLU A 125 18.08 -9.46 -1.31
C GLU A 125 16.62 -9.55 -1.82
N ASN A 126 15.80 -10.45 -1.26
CA ASN A 126 14.39 -10.59 -1.66
C ASN A 126 13.50 -9.49 -1.05
N VAL A 127 13.78 -9.07 0.20
CA VAL A 127 13.12 -7.90 0.80
C VAL A 127 13.42 -6.66 -0.04
N GLN A 128 14.65 -6.53 -0.51
CA GLN A 128 15.04 -5.46 -1.41
C GLN A 128 14.36 -5.56 -2.79
N ALA A 129 14.19 -6.76 -3.34
CA ALA A 129 13.42 -6.98 -4.57
C ALA A 129 11.99 -6.42 -4.45
N VAL A 130 11.34 -6.70 -3.32
CA VAL A 130 10.00 -6.17 -3.01
C VAL A 130 10.03 -4.64 -2.99
N MET A 131 11.00 -4.04 -2.29
CA MET A 131 11.16 -2.58 -2.22
C MET A 131 11.44 -1.92 -3.58
N ILE A 132 12.18 -2.58 -4.47
CA ILE A 132 12.44 -2.13 -5.84
C ILE A 132 11.18 -2.21 -6.68
N GLY A 133 10.39 -3.28 -6.58
CA GLY A 133 9.15 -3.37 -7.36
C GLY A 133 8.12 -2.29 -6.98
N GLN A 134 8.09 -1.87 -5.71
CA GLN A 134 7.25 -0.74 -5.28
C GLN A 134 7.68 0.60 -5.91
N SER A 135 8.98 0.86 -6.04
CA SER A 135 9.47 2.09 -6.69
C SER A 135 9.31 2.04 -8.21
N VAL A 136 9.48 0.86 -8.82
CA VAL A 136 9.18 0.62 -10.24
C VAL A 136 7.70 0.90 -10.52
N ALA A 137 6.78 0.49 -9.64
CA ALA A 137 5.36 0.84 -9.76
C ALA A 137 5.11 2.36 -9.72
N GLY A 138 5.86 3.09 -8.89
CA GLY A 138 5.82 4.55 -8.84
C GLY A 138 6.22 5.21 -10.18
N ILE A 139 7.34 4.77 -10.76
CA ILE A 139 7.82 5.24 -12.06
C ILE A 139 6.81 4.88 -13.15
N LEU A 140 6.38 3.61 -13.20
CA LEU A 140 5.44 3.11 -14.19
C LEU A 140 4.12 3.88 -14.13
N SER A 141 3.61 4.18 -12.93
CA SER A 141 2.40 4.99 -12.75
C SER A 141 2.55 6.39 -13.32
N SER A 142 3.69 7.04 -13.07
CA SER A 142 3.96 8.40 -13.58
C SER A 142 4.05 8.42 -15.11
N LEU A 143 4.75 7.44 -15.70
CA LEU A 143 4.85 7.28 -17.15
C LEU A 143 3.48 6.99 -17.76
N LEU A 144 2.71 6.09 -17.15
CA LEU A 144 1.38 5.74 -17.62
C LEU A 144 0.41 6.91 -17.52
N SER A 145 0.54 7.77 -16.50
CA SER A 145 -0.23 9.01 -16.40
C SER A 145 0.00 9.93 -17.59
N ILE A 146 1.26 10.16 -17.95
CA ILE A 146 1.64 10.96 -19.12
C ILE A 146 1.11 10.33 -20.41
N LEU A 147 1.25 9.01 -20.57
CA LEU A 147 0.77 8.29 -21.75
C LEU A 147 -0.76 8.34 -21.87
N CYS A 148 -1.50 8.06 -20.79
CA CYS A 148 -2.96 8.12 -20.77
C CYS A 148 -3.46 9.55 -21.08
N GLN A 149 -2.85 10.58 -20.48
CA GLN A 149 -3.19 11.98 -20.77
C GLN A 149 -2.92 12.36 -22.23
N SER A 150 -1.86 11.80 -22.85
CA SER A 150 -1.56 12.04 -24.26
C SER A 150 -2.54 11.36 -25.23
N LEU A 151 -3.09 10.20 -24.85
CA LEU A 151 -4.00 9.40 -25.67
C LEU A 151 -5.47 9.75 -25.46
N ALA A 152 -5.82 10.23 -24.28
CA ALA A 152 -7.20 10.50 -23.91
C ALA A 152 -7.69 11.83 -24.50
N ALA A 153 -8.74 11.76 -25.32
CA ALA A 153 -9.39 12.96 -25.83
C ALA A 153 -10.20 13.71 -24.76
N ASN A 154 -10.60 13.05 -23.67
CA ASN A 154 -11.44 13.59 -22.61
C ASN A 154 -11.11 12.94 -21.25
N ALA A 155 -11.37 13.65 -20.14
CA ALA A 155 -11.18 13.15 -18.78
C ALA A 155 -11.92 11.82 -18.50
N LEU A 156 -13.08 11.61 -19.15
CA LEU A 156 -13.83 10.36 -19.04
C LEU A 156 -13.06 9.17 -19.63
N ILE A 157 -12.42 9.36 -20.78
CA ILE A 157 -11.63 8.32 -21.46
C ILE A 157 -10.31 8.09 -20.69
N ASN A 158 -9.71 9.17 -20.18
CA ASN A 158 -8.50 9.11 -19.36
C ASN A 158 -8.70 8.19 -18.13
N GLY A 159 -9.76 8.44 -17.36
CA GLY A 159 -10.11 7.60 -16.20
C GLY A 159 -10.36 6.13 -16.57
N ARG A 160 -11.02 5.87 -17.71
CA ARG A 160 -11.25 4.50 -18.19
C ARG A 160 -9.95 3.77 -18.48
N PHE A 161 -8.97 4.43 -19.10
CA PHE A 161 -7.65 3.81 -19.32
C PHE A 161 -6.97 3.45 -18.01
N PHE A 162 -6.97 4.34 -17.02
CA PHE A 162 -6.39 4.03 -15.69
C PHE A 162 -7.03 2.80 -15.04
N PHE A 163 -8.37 2.72 -15.01
CA PHE A 163 -9.06 1.58 -14.42
C PHE A 163 -8.86 0.28 -15.21
N SER A 164 -8.87 0.34 -16.55
CA SER A 164 -8.61 -0.83 -17.39
C SER A 164 -7.20 -1.38 -17.19
N ILE A 165 -6.19 -0.51 -17.12
CA ILE A 165 -4.80 -0.93 -16.93
C ILE A 165 -4.60 -1.49 -15.51
N ALA A 166 -5.16 -0.84 -14.49
CA ALA A 166 -5.12 -1.35 -13.12
C ALA A 166 -5.77 -2.75 -13.00
N PHE A 167 -6.91 -2.95 -13.65
CA PHE A 167 -7.60 -4.25 -13.67
C PHE A 167 -6.77 -5.34 -14.34
N ILE A 168 -6.27 -5.09 -15.55
CA ILE A 168 -5.42 -6.04 -16.29
C ILE A 168 -4.16 -6.39 -15.48
N TRP A 169 -3.50 -5.38 -14.90
CA TRP A 169 -2.32 -5.58 -14.07
C TRP A 169 -2.61 -6.47 -12.86
N THR A 170 -3.72 -6.23 -12.16
CA THR A 170 -4.10 -7.00 -10.98
C THR A 170 -4.36 -8.46 -11.33
N VAL A 171 -5.06 -8.73 -12.44
CA VAL A 171 -5.31 -10.09 -12.93
C VAL A 171 -4.00 -10.80 -13.29
N LEU A 172 -3.10 -10.13 -14.01
CA LEU A 172 -1.78 -10.67 -14.33
C LEU A 172 -0.96 -10.95 -13.07
N SER A 173 -1.05 -10.09 -12.07
CA SER A 173 -0.34 -10.28 -10.80
C SER A 173 -0.84 -11.47 -10.01
N VAL A 174 -2.16 -11.71 -9.96
CA VAL A 174 -2.72 -12.91 -9.32
C VAL A 174 -2.23 -14.16 -10.04
N PHE A 175 -2.24 -14.15 -11.38
CA PHE A 175 -1.71 -15.26 -12.16
C PHE A 175 -0.22 -15.54 -11.87
N PHE A 176 0.62 -14.51 -11.84
CA PHE A 176 2.04 -14.68 -11.51
C PHE A 176 2.28 -15.11 -10.05
N TYR A 177 1.45 -14.64 -9.11
CA TYR A 177 1.51 -15.09 -7.72
C TYR A 177 1.19 -16.59 -7.58
N GLU A 178 0.15 -17.06 -8.28
CA GLU A 178 -0.19 -18.48 -8.30
C GLU A 178 0.90 -19.34 -8.95
N LEU A 179 1.50 -18.86 -10.04
CA LEU A 179 2.65 -19.53 -10.66
C LEU A 179 3.85 -19.59 -9.71
N LEU A 180 4.07 -18.55 -8.90
CA LEU A 180 5.17 -18.50 -7.96
C LEU A 180 4.99 -19.51 -6.80
N ILE A 181 3.78 -19.59 -6.23
CA ILE A 181 3.49 -20.50 -5.11
C ILE A 181 3.52 -21.96 -5.56
N ARG A 182 3.02 -22.28 -6.76
CA ARG A 182 3.01 -23.65 -7.28
C ARG A 182 4.39 -24.18 -7.72
N SER A 183 5.43 -23.38 -7.61
CA SER A 183 6.79 -23.83 -7.91
C SER A 183 7.30 -24.77 -6.81
N GLU A 184 7.51 -26.04 -7.14
CA GLU A 184 7.96 -27.13 -6.23
C GLU A 184 9.15 -26.73 -5.32
N LYS A 185 10.02 -25.84 -5.82
CA LYS A 185 11.24 -25.42 -5.12
C LYS A 185 11.03 -24.26 -4.16
N ILE A 186 9.97 -23.45 -4.31
CA ILE A 186 9.54 -22.50 -3.27
C ILE A 186 8.82 -23.25 -2.16
N GLU A 187 7.99 -24.24 -2.51
CA GLU A 187 7.36 -25.12 -1.54
C GLU A 187 8.40 -25.80 -0.64
N SER A 188 9.46 -26.39 -1.22
CA SER A 188 10.52 -27.01 -0.42
C SER A 188 11.26 -26.02 0.50
N LEU A 189 11.49 -24.79 0.04
CA LEU A 189 12.13 -23.74 0.85
C LEU A 189 11.22 -23.22 1.97
N LEU A 190 9.91 -23.15 1.72
CA LEU A 190 8.93 -22.77 2.73
C LEU A 190 8.76 -23.85 3.80
N VAL A 191 8.77 -25.13 3.41
CA VAL A 191 8.73 -26.27 4.34
C VAL A 191 9.99 -26.30 5.21
N GLU A 192 11.17 -26.17 4.62
CA GLU A 192 12.44 -26.14 5.37
C GLU A 192 12.51 -24.96 6.36
N THR A 193 11.99 -23.79 5.95
CA THR A 193 11.94 -22.61 6.83
C THR A 193 10.88 -22.75 7.93
N GLY A 194 9.77 -23.42 7.63
CA GLY A 194 8.73 -23.80 8.58
C GLY A 194 9.29 -24.70 9.68
N ASP A 195 9.90 -25.83 9.31
CA ASP A 195 10.50 -26.78 10.25
C ASP A 195 11.53 -26.13 11.18
N ARG A 196 12.38 -25.24 10.65
CA ARG A 196 13.36 -24.49 11.47
C ARG A 196 12.70 -23.55 12.46
N THR A 197 11.58 -22.93 12.08
CA THR A 197 10.87 -21.98 12.93
C THR A 197 10.10 -22.71 14.04
N ASP A 198 9.49 -23.84 13.70
CA ASP A 198 8.74 -24.67 14.66
C ASP A 198 9.69 -25.31 15.68
N GLN A 199 10.82 -25.88 15.23
CA GLN A 199 11.87 -26.37 16.15
C GLN A 199 12.40 -25.28 17.09
N SER A 200 12.64 -24.06 16.58
CA SER A 200 13.07 -22.94 17.43
C SER A 200 11.99 -22.49 18.41
N SER A 201 10.72 -22.63 18.08
CA SER A 201 9.59 -22.21 18.91
C SER A 201 9.33 -23.24 20.00
N ASP A 202 9.34 -24.53 19.65
CA ASP A 202 9.20 -25.65 20.58
C ASP A 202 10.33 -25.66 21.61
N GLN A 203 11.57 -25.43 21.19
CA GLN A 203 12.71 -25.35 22.11
C GLN A 203 12.57 -24.21 23.12
N ARG A 204 11.98 -23.07 22.73
CA ARG A 204 11.71 -21.93 23.62
C ARG A 204 10.54 -22.20 24.55
N LEU A 205 9.48 -22.81 24.03
CA LEU A 205 8.30 -23.17 24.81
C LEU A 205 8.68 -24.18 25.90
N LEU A 206 9.45 -25.21 25.54
CA LEU A 206 9.98 -26.20 26.49
C LEU A 206 10.82 -25.54 27.59
N GLY A 207 11.70 -24.60 27.26
CA GLY A 207 12.49 -23.87 28.25
C GLY A 207 11.64 -23.00 29.20
N LEU A 208 10.53 -22.42 28.70
CA LEU A 208 9.60 -21.64 29.52
C LEU A 208 8.72 -22.53 30.41
N THR A 209 8.20 -23.63 29.87
CA THR A 209 7.45 -24.63 30.64
C THR A 209 8.33 -25.17 31.75
N GLN A 210 9.58 -25.54 31.46
CA GLN A 210 10.53 -26.05 32.45
C GLN A 210 10.87 -25.03 33.55
N ASN A 211 11.04 -23.75 33.18
CA ASN A 211 11.21 -22.67 34.17
C ASN A 211 9.96 -22.44 35.02
N PHE A 212 8.77 -22.62 34.46
CA PHE A 212 7.51 -22.48 35.18
C PHE A 212 7.28 -23.66 36.14
N THR A 213 7.50 -24.91 35.70
CA THR A 213 7.43 -26.10 36.57
C THR A 213 8.45 -26.03 37.71
N TYR A 214 9.64 -25.47 37.46
CA TYR A 214 10.63 -25.23 38.51
C TYR A 214 10.14 -24.20 39.54
N LEU A 215 9.50 -23.10 39.09
CA LEU A 215 8.91 -22.11 40.00
C LEU A 215 7.70 -22.66 40.78
N ASP A 216 6.89 -23.51 40.16
CA ASP A 216 5.73 -24.17 40.77
C ASP A 216 6.17 -25.23 41.80
N SER A 217 7.24 -25.97 41.53
CA SER A 217 7.83 -26.93 42.49
C SER A 217 8.47 -26.29 43.73
N VAL A 218 8.67 -24.95 43.70
CA VAL A 218 9.15 -24.18 44.86
C VAL A 218 7.98 -23.67 45.71
N ASP A 219 6.74 -23.74 45.20
CA ASP A 219 5.53 -23.22 45.85
C ASP A 219 4.43 -24.28 45.95
N ASP A 220 4.79 -25.50 46.38
CA ASP A 220 3.84 -26.60 46.45
C ASP A 220 3.17 -26.68 47.83
N SER A 221 2.05 -25.96 47.96
CA SER A 221 0.96 -26.34 48.88
C SER A 221 -0.41 -25.87 48.39
N PHE A 222 -0.89 -26.33 47.22
CA PHE A 222 -2.32 -26.66 47.00
C PHE A 222 -2.57 -27.30 45.63
N GLU A 223 -3.11 -28.53 45.61
CA GLU A 223 -3.60 -29.20 44.39
C GLU A 223 -4.83 -28.49 43.78
N GLY A 224 -4.96 -28.52 42.45
CA GLY A 224 -6.26 -28.41 41.80
C GLY A 224 -6.29 -28.09 40.31
N GLY A 225 -6.37 -29.14 39.47
CA GLY A 225 -7.12 -29.15 38.21
C GLY A 225 -6.58 -28.32 37.03
N GLU A 226 -5.81 -28.97 36.15
CA GLU A 226 -5.44 -28.40 34.84
C GLU A 226 -6.67 -28.09 33.99
N SER A 227 -6.77 -26.84 33.53
CA SER A 227 -7.81 -26.37 32.61
C SER A 227 -7.19 -25.76 31.34
N PRO A 228 -7.80 -25.96 30.15
CA PRO A 228 -7.25 -25.58 28.84
C PRO A 228 -7.11 -24.06 28.61
N LEU A 229 -7.47 -23.24 29.59
CA LEU A 229 -7.28 -21.79 29.54
C LEU A 229 -5.81 -21.38 29.76
N HIS A 230 -5.01 -22.24 30.41
CA HIS A 230 -3.61 -21.96 30.74
C HIS A 230 -2.73 -21.90 29.49
N SER A 231 -2.90 -22.83 28.54
CA SER A 231 -2.11 -22.87 27.29
C SER A 231 -2.33 -21.62 26.41
N ARG A 232 -3.58 -21.18 26.24
CA ARG A 232 -3.92 -19.96 25.47
C ARG A 232 -3.39 -18.69 26.14
N SER A 233 -3.35 -18.67 27.48
CA SER A 233 -2.80 -17.55 28.25
C SER A 233 -1.28 -17.46 28.12
N VAL A 234 -0.59 -18.60 28.10
CA VAL A 234 0.87 -18.72 27.92
C VAL A 234 1.27 -18.29 26.50
N GLU A 235 0.54 -18.75 25.48
CA GLU A 235 0.76 -18.37 24.08
C GLU A 235 0.59 -16.85 23.87
N THR A 236 -0.47 -16.26 24.42
CA THR A 236 -0.71 -14.80 24.32
C THR A 236 0.36 -13.98 25.05
N ARG A 237 0.83 -14.44 26.22
CA ARG A 237 1.93 -13.79 26.97
C ARG A 237 3.27 -13.91 26.25
N SER A 238 3.54 -15.04 25.59
CA SER A 238 4.72 -15.25 24.75
C SER A 238 4.74 -14.26 23.60
N LEU A 239 3.65 -14.16 22.83
CA LEU A 239 3.58 -13.27 21.67
C LEU A 239 3.79 -11.79 22.04
N TRP A 240 3.25 -11.34 23.18
CA TRP A 240 3.48 -9.97 23.66
C TRP A 240 4.94 -9.72 24.05
N ASN A 241 5.57 -10.69 24.73
CA ASN A 241 6.97 -10.58 25.12
C ASN A 241 7.91 -10.59 23.90
N ASP A 242 7.62 -11.43 22.90
CA ASP A 242 8.34 -11.48 21.64
C ASP A 242 8.15 -10.17 20.85
N ALA A 243 6.92 -9.65 20.76
CA ALA A 243 6.64 -8.36 20.15
C ALA A 243 7.40 -7.22 20.83
N GLN A 244 7.44 -7.22 22.17
CA GLN A 244 8.19 -6.23 22.93
C GLN A 244 9.70 -6.35 22.68
N GLN A 245 10.22 -7.57 22.51
CA GLN A 245 11.62 -7.79 22.19
C GLN A 245 11.96 -7.29 20.78
N VAL A 246 11.10 -7.56 19.80
CA VAL A 246 11.24 -7.06 18.42
C VAL A 246 11.22 -5.53 18.44
N TRP A 247 10.24 -4.92 19.10
CA TRP A 247 10.14 -3.46 19.24
C TRP A 247 11.41 -2.84 19.80
N LYS A 248 11.97 -3.43 20.88
CA LYS A 248 13.22 -2.93 21.47
C LYS A 248 14.40 -2.95 20.49
N LYS A 249 14.42 -3.94 19.58
CA LYS A 249 15.46 -4.09 18.56
C LYS A 249 15.24 -3.19 17.34
N THR A 250 13.99 -2.95 16.94
CA THR A 250 13.65 -2.25 15.68
C THR A 250 13.16 -0.82 15.88
N LYS A 251 13.04 -0.33 17.12
CA LYS A 251 12.51 1.01 17.42
C LYS A 251 13.24 2.14 16.68
N ARG A 252 14.55 2.01 16.45
CA ARG A 252 15.36 3.06 15.82
C ARG A 252 15.06 3.13 14.32
N GLU A 253 14.98 1.97 13.69
CA GLU A 253 14.64 1.78 12.29
C GLU A 253 13.19 2.22 12.04
N TRP A 254 12.29 1.94 12.98
CA TRP A 254 10.90 2.41 12.96
C TRP A 254 10.82 3.94 12.98
N TRP A 255 11.55 4.60 13.89
CA TRP A 255 11.60 6.06 13.94
C TRP A 255 12.22 6.69 12.70
N ALA A 256 13.29 6.09 12.14
CA ALA A 256 13.88 6.54 10.90
C ALA A 256 12.88 6.47 9.74
N CYS A 257 12.18 5.33 9.60
CA CYS A 257 11.15 5.15 8.59
C CYS A 257 9.99 6.14 8.77
N PHE A 258 9.55 6.36 10.01
CA PHE A 258 8.51 7.33 10.33
C PHE A 258 8.89 8.76 9.89
N ILE A 259 10.09 9.22 10.24
CA ILE A 259 10.54 10.58 9.88
C ILE A 259 10.61 10.74 8.35
N VAL A 260 11.16 9.74 7.64
CA VAL A 260 11.26 9.75 6.17
C VAL A 260 9.87 9.79 5.53
N LEU A 261 8.96 8.91 5.95
CA LEU A 261 7.60 8.86 5.40
C LEU A 261 6.80 10.11 5.75
N PHE A 262 6.92 10.62 6.98
CA PHE A 262 6.24 11.84 7.42
C PHE A 262 6.68 13.05 6.61
N GLY A 263 7.98 13.26 6.46
CA GLY A 263 8.52 14.35 5.63
C GLY A 263 8.09 14.20 4.17
N THR A 264 8.08 12.97 3.66
CA THR A 264 7.68 12.66 2.28
C THR A 264 6.22 13.01 2.03
N VAL A 265 5.28 12.55 2.87
CA VAL A 265 3.84 12.77 2.67
C VAL A 265 3.45 14.24 2.87
N ILE A 266 4.17 14.99 3.71
CA ILE A 266 3.97 16.45 3.82
C ILE A 266 4.40 17.16 2.54
N ALA A 267 5.56 16.81 1.99
CA ALA A 267 6.10 17.48 0.81
C ALA A 267 5.42 17.03 -0.50
N PHE A 268 5.06 15.76 -0.61
CA PHE A 268 4.60 15.12 -1.84
C PHE A 268 3.31 14.30 -1.62
N PRO A 269 2.30 14.41 -2.51
CA PRO A 269 2.26 15.26 -3.69
C PRO A 269 1.79 16.70 -3.39
N ALA A 270 1.03 16.93 -2.31
CA ALA A 270 0.22 18.14 -2.11
C ALA A 270 0.98 19.47 -2.20
N LEU A 271 2.15 19.60 -1.56
CA LEU A 271 2.95 20.84 -1.65
C LEU A 271 3.69 20.92 -2.98
N SER A 272 4.27 19.81 -3.43
CA SER A 272 5.05 19.76 -4.67
C SER A 272 4.22 20.06 -5.93
N SER A 273 2.97 19.58 -6.01
CA SER A 273 2.12 19.72 -7.19
C SER A 273 1.57 21.13 -7.38
N LEU A 274 1.69 21.99 -6.37
CA LEU A 274 1.36 23.43 -6.46
C LEU A 274 2.41 24.22 -7.24
N VAL A 275 3.61 23.65 -7.44
CA VAL A 275 4.68 24.32 -8.19
C VAL A 275 4.28 24.42 -9.66
N GLN A 276 4.33 25.64 -10.21
CA GLN A 276 3.99 25.91 -11.61
C GLN A 276 5.24 26.31 -12.40
N THR A 277 5.24 25.97 -13.70
CA THR A 277 6.30 26.38 -14.61
C THR A 277 6.11 27.82 -15.10
N THR A 278 7.21 28.56 -15.19
CA THR A 278 7.26 29.91 -15.78
C THR A 278 7.31 29.89 -17.31
N ALA A 279 7.40 28.71 -17.93
CA ALA A 279 7.44 28.59 -19.38
C ALA A 279 6.11 29.03 -20.03
N LYS A 280 6.21 29.67 -21.21
CA LYS A 280 5.03 30.13 -21.97
C LYS A 280 4.31 29.01 -22.72
N ASN A 281 4.94 27.85 -22.90
CA ASN A 281 4.38 26.74 -23.65
C ASN A 281 3.24 26.05 -22.87
N LEU A 282 2.03 26.08 -23.43
CA LEU A 282 0.81 25.47 -22.86
C LEU A 282 0.92 23.96 -22.70
N VAL A 283 1.58 23.28 -23.65
CA VAL A 283 1.83 21.83 -23.58
C VAL A 283 2.72 21.54 -22.37
N TRP A 284 3.81 22.29 -22.20
CA TRP A 284 4.69 22.10 -21.05
C TRP A 284 3.97 22.36 -19.73
N LYS A 285 3.12 23.40 -19.65
CA LYS A 285 2.29 23.65 -18.46
C LYS A 285 1.40 22.45 -18.08
N SER A 286 0.81 21.77 -19.06
CA SER A 286 -0.08 20.63 -18.82
C SER A 286 0.65 19.38 -18.30
N TYR A 287 1.90 19.16 -18.72
CA TYR A 287 2.67 17.98 -18.33
C TYR A 287 3.68 18.24 -17.21
N PHE A 288 3.89 19.51 -16.85
CA PHE A 288 4.93 19.92 -15.92
C PHE A 288 4.83 19.22 -14.57
N SER A 289 3.63 19.18 -13.96
CA SER A 289 3.44 18.53 -12.66
C SER A 289 3.71 17.02 -12.75
N SER A 290 3.14 16.34 -13.74
CA SER A 290 3.37 14.91 -13.99
C SER A 290 4.86 14.56 -14.17
N PHE A 291 5.62 15.43 -14.83
CA PHE A 291 7.05 15.20 -15.11
C PHE A 291 7.96 15.64 -13.95
N ALA A 292 7.86 16.90 -13.55
CA ALA A 292 8.77 17.53 -12.59
C ALA A 292 8.46 17.15 -11.13
N CYS A 293 7.20 16.86 -10.80
CA CYS A 293 6.82 16.43 -9.45
C CYS A 293 6.76 14.89 -9.38
N PHE A 294 5.87 14.26 -10.14
CA PHE A 294 5.61 12.82 -9.97
C PHE A 294 6.73 11.94 -10.52
N LEU A 295 7.13 12.11 -11.79
CA LEU A 295 8.16 11.26 -12.38
C LEU A 295 9.53 11.46 -11.72
N LEU A 296 9.93 12.71 -11.48
CA LEU A 296 11.21 13.01 -10.83
C LEU A 296 11.27 12.44 -9.40
N PHE A 297 10.21 12.59 -8.62
CA PHE A 297 10.11 12.00 -7.28
C PHE A 297 10.26 10.48 -7.32
N ASN A 298 9.50 9.80 -8.18
CA ASN A 298 9.55 8.34 -8.29
C ASN A 298 10.90 7.82 -8.80
N CYS A 299 11.55 8.55 -9.73
CA CYS A 299 12.92 8.24 -10.15
C CYS A 299 13.91 8.42 -9.00
N GLY A 300 13.77 9.47 -8.19
CA GLY A 300 14.60 9.71 -7.01
C GLY A 300 14.46 8.61 -5.96
N ASP A 301 13.23 8.19 -5.62
CA ASP A 301 12.97 7.07 -4.72
C ASP A 301 13.58 5.76 -5.24
N ALA A 302 13.39 5.46 -6.53
CA ALA A 302 13.98 4.28 -7.14
C ALA A 302 15.51 4.29 -7.10
N LEU A 303 16.14 5.43 -7.45
CA LEU A 303 17.60 5.58 -7.39
C LEU A 303 18.11 5.37 -5.96
N GLY A 304 17.46 5.94 -4.95
CA GLY A 304 17.83 5.74 -3.54
C GLY A 304 17.83 4.26 -3.14
N ARG A 305 16.79 3.51 -3.54
CA ARG A 305 16.67 2.06 -3.26
C ARG A 305 17.69 1.22 -4.02
N LEU A 306 18.02 1.62 -5.26
CA LEU A 306 19.02 0.94 -6.08
C LEU A 306 20.43 1.17 -5.56
N VAL A 307 20.78 2.40 -5.17
CA VAL A 307 22.11 2.71 -4.62
C VAL A 307 22.39 1.89 -3.37
N MET A 308 21.40 1.72 -2.48
CA MET A 308 21.55 0.88 -1.29
C MET A 308 21.84 -0.58 -1.64
N ASN A 309 21.33 -1.11 -2.76
CA ASN A 309 21.63 -2.48 -3.23
C ASN A 309 23.11 -2.65 -3.59
N PHE A 310 23.66 -1.67 -4.29
CA PHE A 310 25.05 -1.71 -4.73
C PHE A 310 26.06 -1.48 -3.60
N VAL A 311 25.68 -0.73 -2.55
CA VAL A 311 26.55 -0.47 -1.39
C VAL A 311 26.54 -1.65 -0.40
N SER A 312 25.48 -2.47 -0.38
CA SER A 312 25.39 -3.65 0.49
C SER A 312 25.97 -4.94 -0.10
N MET A 313 26.38 -4.94 -1.37
CA MET A 313 27.14 -6.03 -2.01
C MET A 313 28.64 -5.85 -1.81
#